data_AF-A0A523U8L6-F1
#
_entry.id   AF-A0A523U8L6-F1
#
_cell.length_a   1.000
_cell.length_b   1.000
_cell.length_c   1.000
_cell.angle_alpha   90.00
_cell.angle_beta   90.00
_cell.angle_gamma   90.00
#
_symmetry.space_group_name_H-M   'P 1'
#
loop_
_entity.id
_entity.type
_entity.pdbx_description
1 polymer ?
#
loop_
_entity_poly.entity_id
_entity_poly.type
_entity_poly.pdbx_seq_one_letter_code
_entity_poly.pdbx_strand_id
1 'polypeptide(L)'
;MHSSSTRALLLGVLLALIFWSADGCGGDSKRSVLYSPAGGGGGGTNMGGGGTGGATMTAAGTGTGTGTGTGGGDTGSGSPDPNVRVRTWFPETLFNEPSLITDAGGHASISLDMADSITDWRLTAMASALDGRLGSVTDAVRCFQEFFVDINLPIQLTQNDEMHVPCVIYNYLPTAQQVQVVLSNSAWFTPLGGLTQTLDLTPNEVRAVYFPIRAEDVGTQAFTVYAYGQTMNDAISRTIRVLPDGEPVAGSASGSMNPEVAADWTIPVDHIVGADDCYVKLYSGYVTQVVEGIESLLGCPHG
;
A
#
# COMPACT_ATOMS: atom_id res chain seq x y z
N MET A 1 43.70 35.17 25.55
CA MET A 1 42.48 35.15 26.39
C MET A 1 41.34 35.60 25.48
N HIS A 2 40.61 34.66 24.84
CA HIS A 2 39.28 34.15 25.30
C HIS A 2 38.37 35.32 25.70
N SER A 3 37.18 35.56 25.13
CA SER A 3 36.15 34.62 24.68
C SER A 3 35.15 35.39 23.79
N SER A 4 35.02 35.01 22.52
CA SER A 4 33.82 34.34 21.96
C SER A 4 32.52 35.14 22.09
N SER A 5 32.20 35.84 21.00
CA SER A 5 30.87 36.32 20.62
C SER A 5 29.79 35.28 20.91
N THR A 6 28.80 35.70 21.69
CA THR A 6 27.56 34.98 21.98
C THR A 6 26.79 34.74 20.68
N ARG A 7 27.04 33.60 20.02
CA ARG A 7 26.18 33.10 18.95
C ARG A 7 24.85 32.70 19.58
N ALA A 8 23.80 33.46 19.27
CA ALA A 8 22.43 33.11 19.60
C ALA A 8 22.11 31.74 18.98
N LEU A 9 21.84 30.77 19.84
CA LEU A 9 21.41 29.42 19.49
C LEU A 9 20.02 29.49 18.84
N LEU A 10 19.99 29.40 17.51
CA LEU A 10 18.78 29.13 16.74
C LEU A 10 18.60 27.60 16.67
N LEU A 11 18.16 26.99 17.77
CA LEU A 11 17.48 25.70 17.65
C LEU A 11 16.07 26.01 17.13
N GLY A 12 15.81 25.66 15.88
CA GLY A 12 14.46 25.58 15.33
C GLY A 12 13.95 24.15 15.48
N VAL A 13 12.71 24.00 15.92
CA VAL A 13 11.95 22.74 15.80
C VAL A 13 11.07 22.88 14.56
N LEU A 14 11.28 21.99 13.59
CA LEU A 14 10.32 21.80 12.50
C LEU A 14 9.14 21.01 13.08
N LEU A 15 7.98 21.65 13.11
CA LEU A 15 6.75 21.17 13.75
C LEU A 15 5.94 20.20 12.87
N ALA A 16 6.17 20.22 11.56
CA ALA A 16 5.70 19.20 10.63
C ALA A 16 6.43 19.33 9.29
N LEU A 17 6.91 18.20 8.77
CA LEU A 17 7.31 18.03 7.37
C LEU A 17 6.37 17.03 6.71
N ILE A 18 5.37 17.49 5.96
CA ILE A 18 4.40 16.61 5.31
C ILE A 18 4.71 16.56 3.83
N PHE A 19 4.90 15.34 3.32
CA PHE A 19 5.13 15.09 1.89
C PHE A 19 4.00 14.24 1.32
N TRP A 20 3.18 14.80 0.43
CA TRP A 20 1.98 14.13 -0.08
C TRP A 20 1.80 14.26 -1.61
N SER A 21 1.05 13.34 -2.21
CA SER A 21 0.77 13.30 -3.66
C SER A 21 -0.24 14.37 -4.09
N ALA A 22 0.05 15.12 -5.16
CA ALA A 22 -0.86 16.15 -5.68
C ALA A 22 -2.18 15.60 -6.26
N ASP A 23 -2.17 14.36 -6.76
CA ASP A 23 -3.34 13.72 -7.39
C ASP A 23 -4.25 12.96 -6.40
N GLY A 24 -3.89 12.94 -5.11
CA GLY A 24 -4.63 12.28 -4.04
C GLY A 24 -5.87 13.07 -3.59
N CYS A 25 -6.82 13.31 -4.49
CA CYS A 25 -8.15 13.79 -4.11
C CYS A 25 -9.00 12.62 -3.57
N GLY A 26 -9.05 12.50 -2.24
CA GLY A 26 -10.24 12.03 -1.51
C GLY A 26 -10.64 10.58 -1.70
N GLY A 27 -9.82 9.64 -1.23
CA GLY A 27 -10.32 8.36 -0.74
C GLY A 27 -10.29 8.36 0.77
N ASP A 28 -11.46 8.23 1.43
CA ASP A 28 -11.56 8.03 2.89
C ASP A 28 -10.98 6.66 3.32
N SER A 29 -9.68 6.47 3.11
CA SER A 29 -8.95 5.26 3.44
C SER A 29 -8.07 5.46 4.68
N LYS A 30 -8.56 6.17 5.69
CA LYS A 30 -7.95 6.18 7.03
C LYS A 30 -8.99 6.13 8.14
N ARG A 31 -9.57 4.94 8.34
CA ARG A 31 -9.85 4.46 9.70
C ARG A 31 -8.68 3.61 10.20
N SER A 32 -7.50 4.21 10.33
CA SER A 32 -6.45 3.66 11.18
C SER A 32 -6.55 4.32 12.55
N VAL A 33 -7.40 3.77 13.41
CA VAL A 33 -7.41 4.12 14.84
C VAL A 33 -6.07 3.62 15.41
N LEU A 34 -5.19 4.56 15.75
CA LEU A 34 -3.95 4.29 16.46
C LEU A 34 -4.29 4.07 17.94
N TYR A 35 -4.16 2.83 18.43
CA TYR A 35 -4.14 2.58 19.87
C TYR A 35 -2.68 2.52 20.35
N SER A 36 -2.26 3.54 21.10
CA SER A 36 -1.02 3.47 21.88
C SER A 36 -1.26 2.68 23.16
N PRO A 37 -0.44 1.67 23.51
CA PRO A 37 -0.37 1.21 24.88
C PRO A 37 0.55 2.17 25.64
N ALA A 38 -0.07 3.13 26.34
CA ALA A 38 0.63 3.86 27.40
C ALA A 38 0.93 2.90 28.56
N GLY A 39 2.20 2.53 28.69
CA GLY A 39 2.95 2.50 29.96
C GLY A 39 2.58 1.49 31.05
N GLY A 40 3.55 0.63 31.37
CA GLY A 40 3.99 0.49 32.78
C GLY A 40 4.08 -0.91 33.37
N GLY A 41 5.32 -1.41 33.49
CA GLY A 41 5.86 -1.88 34.78
C GLY A 41 5.65 -3.34 35.22
N GLY A 42 6.66 -4.18 34.97
CA GLY A 42 7.37 -4.95 36.01
C GLY A 42 6.74 -6.22 36.59
N GLY A 43 7.54 -7.31 36.59
CA GLY A 43 7.43 -8.40 37.56
C GLY A 43 7.53 -9.79 36.94
N GLY A 44 8.73 -10.36 36.91
CA GLY A 44 8.92 -11.77 36.54
C GLY A 44 8.67 -12.73 37.70
N THR A 45 8.32 -13.98 37.37
CA THR A 45 8.79 -15.17 38.10
C THR A 45 8.86 -16.39 37.18
N ASN A 46 9.93 -17.14 37.40
CA ASN A 46 10.43 -18.36 36.78
C ASN A 46 9.64 -19.62 37.19
N MET A 47 9.43 -20.54 36.24
CA MET A 47 9.30 -22.02 36.35
C MET A 47 9.25 -22.53 34.89
N GLY A 48 9.98 -23.51 34.37
CA GLY A 48 10.71 -24.63 34.94
C GLY A 48 10.28 -25.93 34.22
N GLY A 49 11.15 -26.51 33.38
CA GLY A 49 11.03 -27.84 32.74
C GLY A 49 10.61 -27.78 31.26
N GLY A 50 11.29 -28.39 30.28
CA GLY A 50 12.20 -29.53 30.27
C GLY A 50 11.69 -30.52 29.23
N GLY A 51 12.37 -30.69 28.09
CA GLY A 51 11.88 -31.59 27.02
C GLY A 51 12.71 -31.57 25.74
N THR A 52 13.74 -32.40 25.73
CA THR A 52 14.69 -32.66 24.65
C THR A 52 14.06 -33.44 23.49
N GLY A 53 14.38 -33.11 22.25
CA GLY A 53 14.01 -33.90 21.06
C GLY A 53 14.80 -33.48 19.84
N GLY A 54 16.00 -34.03 19.66
CA GLY A 54 16.81 -33.83 18.47
C GLY A 54 16.41 -34.77 17.32
N ALA A 55 16.55 -34.27 16.10
CA ALA A 55 16.71 -35.09 14.90
C ALA A 55 17.64 -34.36 13.93
N THR A 56 18.86 -34.89 13.80
CA THR A 56 19.84 -34.63 12.75
C THR A 56 19.68 -35.64 11.61
N MET A 57 20.37 -35.37 10.48
CA MET A 57 20.78 -36.29 9.38
C MET A 57 19.79 -36.31 8.18
N THR A 58 20.15 -36.19 6.88
CA THR A 58 21.41 -35.96 6.13
C THR A 58 21.08 -35.70 4.63
N ALA A 59 21.98 -34.97 3.96
CA ALA A 59 22.55 -35.23 2.62
C ALA A 59 21.72 -35.27 1.31
N ALA A 60 22.10 -34.30 0.44
CA ALA A 60 22.72 -34.46 -0.89
C ALA A 60 21.87 -34.81 -2.14
N GLY A 61 22.10 -33.99 -3.19
CA GLY A 61 21.64 -34.24 -4.55
C GLY A 61 22.01 -33.12 -5.53
N THR A 62 23.30 -32.90 -5.75
CA THR A 62 23.84 -32.13 -6.89
C THR A 62 23.64 -32.90 -8.21
N GLY A 63 23.10 -32.24 -9.23
CA GLY A 63 22.96 -32.79 -10.58
C GLY A 63 23.09 -31.71 -11.64
N THR A 64 24.33 -31.47 -12.09
CA THR A 64 24.68 -30.79 -13.34
C THR A 64 24.36 -31.67 -14.54
N GLY A 65 23.61 -31.14 -15.52
CA GLY A 65 23.33 -31.81 -16.79
C GLY A 65 23.24 -30.82 -17.94
N THR A 66 24.31 -30.73 -18.72
CA THR A 66 24.41 -30.05 -20.02
C THR A 66 23.77 -30.90 -21.13
N GLY A 67 22.94 -30.29 -21.97
CA GLY A 67 22.41 -30.90 -23.19
C GLY A 67 21.89 -29.86 -24.19
N THR A 68 22.62 -29.68 -25.29
CA THR A 68 22.29 -28.89 -26.49
C THR A 68 21.43 -29.68 -27.48
N GLY A 69 20.41 -29.06 -28.10
CA GLY A 69 19.73 -29.63 -29.27
C GLY A 69 18.37 -29.01 -29.67
N THR A 70 18.41 -27.89 -30.38
CA THR A 70 17.61 -27.41 -31.53
C THR A 70 16.14 -27.86 -31.78
N GLY A 71 15.24 -26.87 -31.91
CA GLY A 71 14.27 -26.79 -33.02
C GLY A 71 12.77 -26.70 -32.66
N GLY A 72 12.10 -25.66 -33.17
CA GLY A 72 10.64 -25.62 -33.35
C GLY A 72 9.94 -24.51 -32.58
N GLY A 73 9.47 -23.48 -33.30
CA GLY A 73 8.78 -22.33 -32.71
C GLY A 73 7.43 -22.70 -32.11
N ASP A 74 7.10 -22.01 -31.02
CA ASP A 74 5.72 -21.74 -30.65
C ASP A 74 5.62 -20.32 -30.10
N THR A 75 4.49 -19.72 -30.42
CA THR A 75 4.00 -18.39 -30.12
C THR A 75 4.26 -17.94 -28.68
N GLY A 76 4.65 -16.66 -28.55
CA GLY A 76 5.05 -16.03 -27.30
C GLY A 76 3.99 -16.14 -26.20
N SER A 77 4.16 -17.15 -25.35
CA SER A 77 3.84 -17.07 -23.94
C SER A 77 4.70 -15.95 -23.35
N GLY A 78 4.15 -14.73 -23.32
CA GLY A 78 4.72 -13.59 -22.62
C GLY A 78 4.73 -13.85 -21.12
N SER A 79 5.63 -14.71 -20.67
CA SER A 79 5.98 -14.80 -19.26
C SER A 79 6.52 -13.44 -18.84
N PRO A 80 6.05 -12.87 -17.71
CA PRO A 80 6.62 -11.64 -17.17
C PRO A 80 8.15 -11.77 -17.07
N ASP A 81 8.88 -10.80 -17.61
CA ASP A 81 10.34 -10.75 -17.46
C ASP A 81 10.67 -10.48 -15.99
N PRO A 82 11.36 -11.40 -15.28
CA PRO A 82 11.69 -11.22 -13.86
C PRO A 82 12.61 -10.02 -13.59
N ASN A 83 13.18 -9.39 -14.62
CA ASN A 83 14.07 -8.24 -14.47
C ASN A 83 13.35 -6.89 -14.50
N VAL A 84 12.04 -6.83 -14.76
CA VAL A 84 11.28 -5.56 -14.73
C VAL A 84 10.85 -5.25 -13.29
N ARG A 85 11.28 -4.09 -12.78
CA ARG A 85 10.86 -3.61 -11.45
C ARG A 85 9.37 -3.28 -11.47
N VAL A 86 8.60 -3.94 -10.61
CA VAL A 86 7.16 -3.70 -10.47
C VAL A 86 6.91 -2.61 -9.42
N ARG A 87 6.25 -1.54 -9.85
CA ARG A 87 5.80 -0.43 -8.99
C ARG A 87 4.64 -0.89 -8.12
N THR A 88 4.80 -0.82 -6.81
CA THR A 88 3.86 -1.36 -5.81
C THR A 88 3.64 -0.41 -4.63
N TRP A 89 4.57 0.51 -4.38
CA TRP A 89 4.53 1.36 -3.21
C TRP A 89 3.97 2.76 -3.53
N PHE A 90 2.68 2.94 -3.25
CA PHE A 90 1.93 4.16 -3.56
C PHE A 90 1.28 4.78 -2.31
N PRO A 91 2.06 5.27 -1.33
CA PRO A 91 1.51 5.95 -0.17
C PRO A 91 0.89 7.30 -0.57
N GLU A 92 -0.15 7.74 0.14
CA GLU A 92 -0.68 9.11 0.00
C GLU A 92 0.26 10.14 0.62
N THR A 93 0.90 9.77 1.74
CA THR A 93 1.87 10.58 2.48
C THR A 93 3.17 9.80 2.58
N LEU A 94 4.23 10.29 1.93
CA LEU A 94 5.54 9.64 1.94
C LEU A 94 6.21 9.76 3.30
N PHE A 95 6.10 10.93 3.92
CA PHE A 95 6.85 11.25 5.12
C PHE A 95 6.12 12.29 5.97
N ASN A 96 6.16 12.08 7.29
CA ASN A 96 5.68 13.02 8.29
C ASN A 96 6.62 12.98 9.51
N GLU A 97 7.43 14.02 9.70
CA GLU A 97 8.22 14.22 10.93
C GLU A 97 7.70 15.46 11.67
N PRO A 98 7.06 15.28 12.85
CA PRO A 98 6.55 16.39 13.65
C PRO A 98 7.65 17.10 14.45
N SER A 99 8.86 16.54 14.55
CA SER A 99 9.94 17.07 15.38
C SER A 99 11.31 16.90 14.73
N LEU A 100 11.63 17.76 13.76
CA LEU A 100 12.98 17.83 13.20
C LEU A 100 13.77 18.96 13.86
N ILE A 101 14.82 18.61 14.59
CA ILE A 101 15.69 19.60 15.25
C ILE A 101 16.77 20.04 14.26
N THR A 102 16.85 21.35 14.00
CA THR A 102 17.91 21.91 13.17
C THR A 102 19.25 21.96 13.90
N ASP A 103 20.34 21.90 13.16
CA ASP A 103 21.68 22.17 13.70
C ASP A 103 21.85 23.64 14.11
N ALA A 104 23.01 23.97 14.68
CA ALA A 104 23.32 25.34 15.11
C ALA A 104 23.35 26.38 13.97
N GLY A 105 23.36 25.93 12.71
CA GLY A 105 23.25 26.76 11.50
C GLY A 105 21.83 26.86 10.95
N GLY A 106 20.84 26.22 11.57
CA GLY A 106 19.46 26.20 11.07
C GLY A 106 19.21 25.19 9.95
N HIS A 107 20.11 24.24 9.72
CA HIS A 107 19.95 23.21 8.69
C HIS A 107 19.46 21.90 9.29
N ALA A 108 18.65 21.17 8.52
CA ALA A 108 18.32 19.79 8.79
C ALA A 108 18.33 19.03 7.46
N SER A 109 18.82 17.79 7.47
CA SER A 109 18.87 16.93 6.30
C SER A 109 18.19 15.60 6.62
N ILE A 110 17.41 15.12 5.66
CA ILE A 110 16.72 13.83 5.74
C ILE A 110 16.94 13.14 4.40
N SER A 111 17.28 11.85 4.45
CA SER A 111 17.32 11.01 3.25
C SER A 111 16.05 10.18 3.23
N LEU A 112 15.34 10.21 2.11
CA LEU A 112 14.07 9.50 1.91
C LEU A 112 14.13 8.74 0.60
N ASP A 113 13.60 7.51 0.61
CA ASP A 113 13.34 6.77 -0.61
C ASP A 113 12.02 7.28 -1.22
N MET A 114 12.04 7.57 -2.52
CA MET A 114 10.86 8.06 -3.22
C MET A 114 9.89 6.92 -3.53
N ALA A 115 8.60 7.21 -3.41
CA ALA A 115 7.55 6.27 -3.76
C ALA A 115 7.42 6.07 -5.28
N ASP A 116 6.69 5.03 -5.66
CA ASP A 116 6.53 4.63 -7.05
C ASP A 116 5.51 5.47 -7.84
N SER A 117 4.88 6.44 -7.17
CA SER A 117 3.96 7.39 -7.79
C SER A 117 4.74 8.36 -8.70
N ILE A 118 4.39 8.37 -9.98
CA ILE A 118 4.92 9.31 -10.98
C ILE A 118 4.03 10.56 -10.94
N THR A 119 4.28 11.41 -9.96
CA THR A 119 3.49 12.62 -9.68
C THR A 119 4.40 13.72 -9.12
N ASP A 120 3.85 14.91 -8.97
CA ASP A 120 4.48 15.99 -8.23
C ASP A 120 4.17 15.81 -6.75
N TRP A 121 5.20 15.55 -5.96
CA TRP A 121 5.09 15.45 -4.51
C TRP A 121 5.21 16.82 -3.87
N ARG A 122 4.24 17.20 -3.04
CA ARG A 122 4.26 18.47 -2.33
C ARG A 122 4.91 18.32 -0.97
N LEU A 123 5.97 19.08 -0.74
CA LEU A 123 6.63 19.25 0.55
C LEU A 123 6.06 20.46 1.26
N THR A 124 5.62 20.30 2.50
CA THR A 124 5.29 21.43 3.38
C THR A 124 6.08 21.32 4.66
N ALA A 125 6.84 22.37 4.99
CA ALA A 125 7.63 22.47 6.20
C ALA A 125 7.16 23.66 7.04
N MET A 126 6.93 23.43 8.33
CA MET A 126 6.61 24.47 9.31
C MET A 126 7.65 24.47 10.43
N ALA A 127 8.23 25.62 10.74
CA ALA A 127 9.30 25.75 11.73
C ALA A 127 8.92 26.74 12.84
N SER A 128 9.35 26.46 14.05
CA SER A 128 9.30 27.35 15.21
C SER A 128 10.69 27.48 15.83
N ALA A 129 11.14 28.70 16.06
CA ALA A 129 12.39 28.99 16.76
C ALA A 129 12.14 29.21 18.26
N LEU A 130 13.16 28.95 19.08
CA LEU A 130 13.10 29.18 20.55
C LEU A 130 12.72 30.61 20.96
N ASP A 131 13.00 31.60 20.10
CA ASP A 131 12.65 33.00 20.33
C ASP A 131 11.21 33.35 19.92
N GLY A 132 10.39 32.35 19.57
CA GLY A 132 8.97 32.49 19.24
C GLY A 132 8.69 32.82 17.78
N ARG A 133 9.70 32.87 16.91
CA ARG A 133 9.48 33.04 15.47
C ARG A 133 8.87 31.79 14.85
N LEU A 134 7.99 31.98 13.88
CA LEU A 134 7.37 30.93 13.09
C LEU A 134 7.70 31.15 11.61
N GLY A 135 7.85 30.06 10.87
CA GLY A 135 8.05 30.07 9.42
C GLY A 135 7.35 28.89 8.77
N SER A 136 6.95 29.03 7.51
CA SER A 136 6.39 27.94 6.72
C SER A 136 6.83 28.06 5.26
N VAL A 137 7.10 26.94 4.62
CA VAL A 137 7.40 26.87 3.19
C VAL A 137 6.69 25.66 2.58
N THR A 138 6.26 25.83 1.33
CA THR A 138 5.78 24.74 0.50
C THR A 138 6.66 24.70 -0.75
N ASP A 139 7.08 23.49 -1.12
CA ASP A 139 7.82 23.23 -2.35
C ASP A 139 7.31 21.94 -3.03
N ALA A 140 7.75 21.65 -4.24
CA ALA A 140 7.37 20.46 -4.99
C ALA A 140 8.59 19.69 -5.52
N VAL A 141 8.51 18.37 -5.46
CA VAL A 141 9.51 17.45 -6.02
C VAL A 141 8.82 16.63 -7.11
N ARG A 142 9.28 16.80 -8.34
CA ARG A 142 8.71 16.10 -9.51
C ARG A 142 9.31 14.72 -9.70
N CYS A 143 8.48 13.68 -9.61
CA CYS A 143 8.83 12.33 -10.04
C CYS A 143 8.30 12.09 -11.44
N PHE A 144 9.20 11.86 -12.40
CA PHE A 144 8.84 11.71 -13.81
C PHE A 144 9.58 10.53 -14.45
N GLN A 145 8.86 9.80 -15.29
CA GLN A 145 9.36 8.74 -16.14
C GLN A 145 8.79 8.95 -17.55
N GLU A 146 9.62 8.79 -18.58
CA GLU A 146 9.23 9.12 -19.96
C GLU A 146 8.27 8.08 -20.58
N PHE A 147 8.28 6.85 -20.06
CA PHE A 147 7.40 5.77 -20.51
C PHE A 147 6.90 4.98 -19.30
N PHE A 148 5.59 4.94 -19.09
CA PHE A 148 4.97 4.20 -17.99
C PHE A 148 3.52 3.81 -18.31
N VAL A 149 3.02 2.83 -17.56
CA VAL A 149 1.62 2.41 -17.58
C VAL A 149 0.95 2.77 -16.25
N ASP A 150 -0.31 3.16 -16.30
CA ASP A 150 -1.13 3.37 -15.11
C ASP A 150 -2.42 2.56 -15.18
N ILE A 151 -2.97 2.21 -14.03
CA ILE A 151 -4.16 1.37 -13.91
C ILE A 151 -5.23 2.17 -13.17
N ASN A 152 -6.36 2.38 -13.84
CA ASN A 152 -7.50 3.08 -13.25
C ASN A 152 -8.51 2.08 -12.70
N LEU A 153 -8.26 1.62 -11.47
CA LEU A 153 -9.16 0.73 -10.75
C LEU A 153 -10.25 1.53 -10.01
N PRO A 154 -11.49 1.02 -9.93
CA PRO A 154 -12.47 1.53 -8.98
C PRO A 154 -11.99 1.24 -7.55
N ILE A 155 -12.60 1.93 -6.58
CA ILE A 155 -12.29 1.77 -5.16
C ILE A 155 -12.52 0.31 -4.70
N GLN A 156 -13.56 -0.32 -5.23
CA GLN A 156 -13.96 -1.68 -4.89
C GLN A 156 -14.73 -2.33 -6.05
N LEU A 157 -14.75 -3.66 -6.08
CA LEU A 157 -15.56 -4.50 -6.97
C LEU A 157 -16.49 -5.39 -6.16
N THR A 158 -17.55 -5.89 -6.78
CA THR A 158 -18.35 -6.98 -6.24
C THR A 158 -17.93 -8.29 -6.89
N GLN A 159 -18.03 -9.39 -6.16
CA GLN A 159 -17.86 -10.73 -6.70
C GLN A 159 -18.81 -10.94 -7.89
N ASN A 160 -18.35 -11.65 -8.91
CA ASN A 160 -19.04 -11.91 -10.18
C ASN A 160 -19.26 -10.68 -11.09
N ASP A 161 -18.83 -9.48 -10.70
CA ASP A 161 -18.90 -8.31 -11.57
C ASP A 161 -17.97 -8.46 -12.79
N GLU A 162 -18.48 -8.07 -13.96
CA GLU A 162 -17.69 -7.92 -15.18
C GLU A 162 -17.33 -6.47 -15.38
N MET A 163 -16.04 -6.20 -15.62
CA MET A 163 -15.57 -4.85 -15.88
C MET A 163 -14.48 -4.81 -16.94
N HIS A 164 -14.36 -3.66 -17.58
CA HIS A 164 -13.27 -3.34 -18.49
C HIS A 164 -12.27 -2.47 -17.74
N VAL A 165 -11.19 -3.06 -17.22
CA VAL A 165 -10.15 -2.30 -16.51
C VAL A 165 -9.38 -1.43 -17.51
N PRO A 166 -9.41 -0.10 -17.38
CA PRO A 166 -8.60 0.79 -18.20
C PRO A 166 -7.15 0.78 -17.71
N CYS A 167 -6.25 0.39 -18.61
CA CYS A 167 -4.80 0.56 -18.45
C CYS A 167 -4.34 1.65 -19.42
N VAL A 168 -3.80 2.74 -18.89
CA VAL A 168 -3.37 3.89 -19.69
C VAL A 168 -1.87 3.85 -19.85
N ILE A 169 -1.40 3.88 -21.10
CA ILE A 169 0.01 3.87 -21.44
C ILE A 169 0.41 5.28 -21.87
N TYR A 170 1.44 5.81 -21.23
CA TYR A 170 2.01 7.12 -21.49
C TYR A 170 3.34 6.96 -22.22
N ASN A 171 3.43 7.51 -23.43
CA ASN A 171 4.67 7.56 -24.21
C ASN A 171 5.11 9.02 -24.41
N TYR A 172 5.91 9.55 -23.49
CA TYR A 172 6.51 10.89 -23.60
C TYR A 172 7.85 10.90 -24.36
N LEU A 173 8.26 9.76 -24.93
CA LEU A 173 9.45 9.70 -25.77
C LEU A 173 9.20 10.42 -27.11
N PRO A 174 10.24 11.02 -27.72
CA PRO A 174 10.13 11.67 -29.02
C PRO A 174 10.02 10.68 -30.19
N THR A 175 10.04 9.37 -29.93
CA THR A 175 10.02 8.30 -30.92
C THR A 175 8.71 7.52 -30.88
N ALA A 176 8.21 7.13 -32.06
CA ALA A 176 7.15 6.15 -32.15
C ALA A 176 7.69 4.79 -31.71
N GLN A 177 6.88 4.00 -31.00
CA GLN A 177 7.26 2.66 -30.59
C GLN A 177 6.05 1.73 -30.55
N GLN A 178 6.33 0.46 -30.83
CA GLN A 178 5.38 -0.61 -30.58
C GLN A 178 5.53 -1.06 -29.13
N VAL A 179 4.42 -1.09 -28.40
CA VAL A 179 4.34 -1.46 -26.99
C VAL A 179 3.50 -2.71 -26.85
N GLN A 180 4.00 -3.68 -26.08
CA GLN A 180 3.24 -4.85 -25.68
C GLN A 180 2.82 -4.70 -24.21
N VAL A 181 1.51 -4.73 -23.96
CA VAL A 181 0.93 -4.67 -22.62
C VAL A 181 0.42 -6.06 -22.25
N VAL A 182 0.85 -6.55 -21.10
CA VAL A 182 0.55 -7.90 -20.60
C VAL A 182 -0.08 -7.79 -19.22
N LEU A 183 -1.30 -8.28 -19.08
CA LEU A 183 -1.97 -8.47 -17.80
C LEU A 183 -1.48 -9.79 -17.16
N SER A 184 -1.02 -9.70 -15.92
CA SER A 184 -0.62 -10.88 -15.14
C SER A 184 -1.86 -11.68 -14.72
N ASN A 185 -1.94 -12.93 -15.17
CA ASN A 185 -3.04 -13.82 -14.78
C ASN A 185 -3.01 -14.11 -13.28
N SER A 186 -4.17 -14.00 -12.62
CA SER A 186 -4.33 -14.30 -11.19
C SER A 186 -5.59 -15.12 -10.97
N ALA A 187 -5.64 -15.92 -9.90
CA ALA A 187 -6.78 -16.80 -9.63
C ALA A 187 -8.08 -16.06 -9.30
N TRP A 188 -7.98 -14.83 -8.78
CA TRP A 188 -9.13 -14.07 -8.31
C TRP A 188 -10.02 -13.48 -9.41
N PHE A 189 -9.59 -13.54 -10.68
CA PHE A 189 -10.41 -13.09 -11.80
C PHE A 189 -10.30 -14.04 -13.00
N THR A 190 -11.39 -14.13 -13.77
CA THR A 190 -11.37 -14.75 -15.08
C THR A 190 -11.22 -13.68 -16.16
N PRO A 191 -10.18 -13.74 -17.02
CA PRO A 191 -10.07 -12.86 -18.16
C PRO A 191 -11.13 -13.21 -19.22
N LEU A 192 -11.92 -12.22 -19.63
CA LEU A 192 -12.94 -12.36 -20.67
C LEU A 192 -12.38 -12.08 -22.07
N GLY A 193 -11.10 -11.74 -22.17
CA GLY A 193 -10.39 -11.42 -23.40
C GLY A 193 -8.92 -11.80 -23.34
N GLY A 194 -8.15 -11.35 -24.32
CA GLY A 194 -6.71 -11.58 -24.35
C GLY A 194 -5.98 -10.87 -23.22
N LEU A 195 -5.07 -11.59 -22.56
CA LEU A 195 -4.16 -11.04 -21.53
C LEU A 195 -3.03 -10.20 -22.11
N THR A 196 -2.79 -10.29 -23.42
CA THR A 196 -1.72 -9.55 -24.11
C THR A 196 -2.32 -8.71 -25.21
N GLN A 197 -1.96 -7.43 -25.25
CA GLN A 197 -2.34 -6.50 -26.31
C GLN A 197 -1.10 -5.75 -26.82
N THR A 198 -0.94 -5.67 -28.13
CA THR A 198 0.14 -4.91 -28.77
C THR A 198 -0.46 -3.67 -29.43
N LEU A 199 0.19 -2.53 -29.24
CA LEU A 199 -0.25 -1.25 -29.77
C LEU A 199 0.93 -0.42 -30.28
N ASP A 200 0.71 0.31 -31.36
CA ASP A 200 1.68 1.27 -31.88
C ASP A 200 1.35 2.66 -31.32
N LEU A 201 2.30 3.26 -30.59
CA LEU A 201 2.21 4.60 -30.05
C LEU A 201 3.06 5.57 -30.88
N THR A 202 2.48 6.71 -31.20
CA THR A 202 3.19 7.85 -31.76
C THR A 202 3.96 8.61 -30.66
N PRO A 203 4.90 9.49 -31.02
CA PRO A 203 5.62 10.32 -30.04
C PRO A 203 4.67 11.19 -29.22
N ASN A 204 4.89 11.30 -27.91
CA ASN A 204 4.06 12.08 -26.99
C ASN A 204 2.57 11.68 -26.98
N GLU A 205 2.27 10.42 -27.25
CA GLU A 205 0.90 9.88 -27.24
C GLU A 205 0.57 9.22 -25.90
N VAL A 206 -0.69 9.40 -25.48
CA VAL A 206 -1.30 8.66 -24.37
C VAL A 206 -2.44 7.82 -24.94
N ARG A 207 -2.46 6.53 -24.62
CA ARG A 207 -3.50 5.61 -25.10
C ARG A 207 -3.96 4.68 -24.01
N ALA A 208 -5.27 4.47 -23.93
CA ALA A 208 -5.85 3.47 -23.04
C ALA A 208 -6.10 2.15 -23.78
N VAL A 209 -5.81 1.03 -23.10
CA VAL A 209 -6.28 -0.31 -23.45
C VAL A 209 -7.19 -0.82 -22.34
N TYR A 210 -8.09 -1.72 -22.70
CA TYR A 210 -9.06 -2.26 -21.76
C TYR A 210 -8.89 -3.77 -21.64
N PHE A 211 -8.78 -4.24 -20.41
CA PHE A 211 -8.78 -5.67 -20.09
C PHE A 211 -10.13 -6.05 -19.49
N PRO A 212 -10.99 -6.78 -20.23
CA PRO A 212 -12.25 -7.26 -19.69
C PRO A 212 -11.97 -8.43 -18.74
N ILE A 213 -12.41 -8.30 -17.49
CA ILE A 213 -12.25 -9.31 -16.43
C ILE A 213 -13.59 -9.54 -15.72
N ARG A 214 -13.75 -10.73 -15.14
CA ARG A 214 -14.80 -11.04 -14.17
C ARG A 214 -14.16 -11.34 -12.83
N ALA A 215 -14.55 -10.64 -11.76
CA ALA A 215 -14.04 -10.88 -10.41
C ALA A 215 -14.65 -12.16 -9.81
N GLU A 216 -13.84 -13.01 -9.18
CA GLU A 216 -14.27 -14.30 -8.61
C GLU A 216 -13.98 -14.40 -7.12
N ASP A 217 -12.74 -14.15 -6.69
CA ASP A 217 -12.36 -14.29 -5.28
C ASP A 217 -12.58 -12.98 -4.50
N VAL A 218 -13.22 -13.10 -3.34
CA VAL A 218 -13.44 -12.00 -2.39
C VAL A 218 -12.13 -11.67 -1.65
N GLY A 219 -11.97 -10.41 -1.24
CA GLY A 219 -10.84 -9.96 -0.43
C GLY A 219 -9.99 -8.88 -1.09
N THR A 220 -8.79 -8.65 -0.56
CA THR A 220 -7.83 -7.69 -1.14
C THR A 220 -6.95 -8.41 -2.14
N GLN A 221 -7.05 -8.01 -3.41
CA GLN A 221 -6.40 -8.67 -4.53
C GLN A 221 -5.43 -7.73 -5.23
N ALA A 222 -4.33 -8.27 -5.75
CA ALA A 222 -3.36 -7.51 -6.54
C ALA A 222 -3.66 -7.64 -8.04
N PHE A 223 -3.66 -6.52 -8.75
CA PHE A 223 -3.84 -6.43 -10.19
C PHE A 223 -2.57 -5.86 -10.82
N THR A 224 -1.85 -6.69 -11.57
CA THR A 224 -0.50 -6.38 -12.07
C THR A 224 -0.46 -6.34 -13.59
N VAL A 225 0.05 -5.25 -14.14
CA VAL A 225 0.19 -5.02 -15.59
C VAL A 225 1.64 -4.71 -15.92
N TYR A 226 2.14 -5.32 -16.99
CA TYR A 226 3.46 -5.09 -17.56
C TYR A 226 3.32 -4.38 -18.90
N ALA A 227 4.16 -3.40 -19.16
CA ALA A 227 4.27 -2.70 -20.43
C ALA A 227 5.71 -2.79 -20.93
N TYR A 228 5.91 -3.48 -22.05
CA TYR A 228 7.18 -3.65 -22.72
C TYR A 228 7.26 -2.70 -23.91
N GLY A 229 8.09 -1.67 -23.81
CA GLY A 229 8.43 -0.80 -24.92
C GLY A 229 9.68 -1.30 -25.65
N GLN A 230 10.13 -0.57 -26.66
CA GLN A 230 11.35 -0.91 -27.39
C GLN A 230 12.61 -0.50 -26.63
N THR A 231 12.53 0.59 -25.86
CA THR A 231 13.66 1.18 -25.14
C THR A 231 13.52 1.05 -23.63
N MET A 232 12.29 1.11 -23.12
CA MET A 232 12.00 1.07 -21.69
C MET A 232 10.84 0.12 -21.41
N ASN A 233 10.88 -0.49 -20.23
CA ASN A 233 9.82 -1.36 -19.73
C ASN A 233 9.31 -0.76 -18.42
N ASP A 234 8.02 -0.91 -18.15
CA ASP A 234 7.41 -0.52 -16.89
C ASP A 234 6.44 -1.61 -16.43
N ALA A 235 6.24 -1.70 -15.12
CA ALA A 235 5.26 -2.60 -14.54
C ALA A 235 4.66 -1.96 -13.29
N ILE A 236 3.36 -2.17 -13.10
CA ILE A 236 2.59 -1.60 -12.00
C ILE A 236 1.67 -2.65 -11.43
N SER A 237 1.59 -2.70 -10.09
CA SER A 237 0.68 -3.55 -9.34
C SER A 237 -0.12 -2.68 -8.37
N ARG A 238 -1.45 -2.75 -8.49
CA ARG A 238 -2.38 -2.04 -7.62
C ARG A 238 -3.26 -3.03 -6.88
N THR A 239 -3.55 -2.75 -5.61
CA THR A 239 -4.46 -3.56 -4.82
C THR A 239 -5.89 -3.06 -4.97
N ILE A 240 -6.85 -3.98 -5.08
CA ILE A 240 -8.28 -3.69 -5.14
C ILE A 240 -9.02 -4.58 -4.14
N ARG A 241 -10.08 -4.05 -3.54
CA ARG A 241 -10.96 -4.82 -2.67
C ARG A 241 -12.14 -5.38 -3.46
N VAL A 242 -12.32 -6.69 -3.44
CA VAL A 242 -13.49 -7.39 -3.96
C VAL A 242 -14.41 -7.73 -2.80
N LEU A 243 -15.65 -7.26 -2.88
CA LEU A 243 -16.71 -7.51 -1.92
C LEU A 243 -17.47 -8.79 -2.27
N PRO A 244 -18.00 -9.51 -1.27
CA PRO A 244 -18.91 -10.62 -1.53
C PRO A 244 -20.19 -10.15 -2.22
N ASP A 245 -20.72 -10.98 -3.11
CA ASP A 245 -22.04 -10.80 -3.75
C ASP A 245 -23.13 -11.31 -2.80
N GLY A 246 -23.48 -10.48 -1.80
CA GLY A 246 -24.47 -10.84 -0.79
C GLY A 246 -24.85 -9.68 0.11
N GLU A 247 -25.84 -9.91 0.96
CA GLU A 247 -26.25 -8.94 1.98
C GLU A 247 -25.42 -9.12 3.26
N PRO A 248 -24.79 -8.06 3.81
CA PRO A 248 -24.01 -8.18 5.02
C PRO A 248 -24.92 -8.47 6.22
N VAL A 249 -24.78 -9.66 6.80
CA VAL A 249 -25.45 -10.03 8.05
C VAL A 249 -24.53 -9.70 9.21
N ALA A 250 -24.79 -8.57 9.86
CA ALA A 250 -24.09 -8.19 11.07
C ALA A 250 -24.74 -8.83 12.29
N GLY A 251 -23.90 -9.22 13.25
CA GLY A 251 -24.35 -9.65 14.53
C GLY A 251 -23.35 -9.29 15.62
N SER A 252 -23.85 -9.15 16.84
CA SER A 252 -23.03 -8.73 17.97
C SER A 252 -23.39 -9.53 19.21
N ALA A 253 -22.37 -9.90 19.97
CA ALA A 253 -22.50 -10.42 21.31
C ALA A 253 -21.77 -9.48 22.25
N SER A 254 -22.36 -9.22 23.42
CA SER A 254 -21.72 -8.43 24.47
C SER A 254 -21.88 -9.12 25.80
N GLY A 255 -20.91 -8.95 26.69
CA GLY A 255 -20.90 -9.58 28.00
C GLY A 255 -19.85 -8.97 28.91
N SER A 256 -19.96 -9.26 30.20
CA SER A 256 -18.93 -8.95 31.19
C SER A 256 -18.08 -10.19 31.47
N MET A 257 -16.76 -10.04 31.48
CA MET A 257 -15.82 -11.12 31.74
C MET A 257 -15.52 -11.24 33.24
N ASN A 258 -15.70 -12.43 33.83
CA ASN A 258 -15.25 -12.74 35.19
C ASN A 258 -15.22 -14.26 35.46
N PRO A 259 -14.05 -14.95 35.55
CA PRO A 259 -12.70 -14.62 35.08
C PRO A 259 -12.46 -14.95 33.59
N GLU A 260 -13.36 -15.71 32.98
CA GLU A 260 -13.33 -16.12 31.57
C GLU A 260 -14.76 -16.00 31.01
N VAL A 261 -14.88 -15.68 29.71
CA VAL A 261 -16.17 -15.67 29.02
C VAL A 261 -15.98 -16.36 27.67
N ALA A 262 -16.79 -17.38 27.41
CA ALA A 262 -16.90 -18.00 26.10
C ALA A 262 -18.09 -17.38 25.37
N ALA A 263 -17.90 -17.01 24.10
CA ALA A 263 -18.96 -16.56 23.23
C ALA A 263 -18.94 -17.45 21.98
N ASP A 264 -20.02 -18.20 21.79
CA ASP A 264 -20.20 -19.00 20.59
C ASP A 264 -20.87 -18.13 19.52
N TRP A 265 -20.26 -18.04 18.35
CA TRP A 265 -20.83 -17.38 17.18
C TRP A 265 -21.05 -18.41 16.08
N THR A 266 -22.31 -18.61 15.69
CA THR A 266 -22.64 -19.50 14.57
C THR A 266 -22.61 -18.71 13.27
N ILE A 267 -21.65 -19.02 12.41
CA ILE A 267 -21.61 -18.50 11.04
C ILE A 267 -22.70 -19.24 10.23
N PRO A 268 -23.58 -18.51 9.52
CA PRO A 268 -24.60 -19.13 8.67
C PRO A 268 -24.00 -20.09 7.64
N VAL A 269 -24.72 -21.18 7.31
CA VAL A 269 -24.22 -22.18 6.34
C VAL A 269 -24.13 -21.63 4.91
N ASP A 270 -24.90 -20.58 4.63
CA ASP A 270 -24.97 -19.83 3.38
C ASP A 270 -23.99 -18.64 3.30
N HIS A 271 -23.04 -18.54 4.23
CA HIS A 271 -22.00 -17.51 4.17
C HIS A 271 -21.11 -17.68 2.92
N ILE A 272 -20.62 -16.55 2.42
CA ILE A 272 -19.65 -16.51 1.32
C ILE A 272 -18.26 -16.71 1.92
N VAL A 273 -17.56 -17.74 1.45
CA VAL A 273 -16.23 -18.09 1.96
C VAL A 273 -15.27 -16.92 1.82
N GLY A 274 -14.64 -16.50 2.92
CA GLY A 274 -13.67 -15.40 2.94
C GLY A 274 -14.28 -14.01 3.12
N ALA A 275 -15.60 -13.93 3.32
CA ALA A 275 -16.31 -12.69 3.64
C ALA A 275 -16.50 -12.43 5.14
N ASP A 276 -16.02 -13.34 6.00
CA ASP A 276 -16.26 -13.32 7.43
C ASP A 276 -15.29 -12.37 8.16
N ASP A 277 -15.81 -11.25 8.66
CA ASP A 277 -15.06 -10.34 9.53
C ASP A 277 -15.55 -10.48 10.98
N CYS A 278 -14.63 -10.77 11.91
CA CYS A 278 -14.92 -10.83 13.35
C CYS A 278 -14.11 -9.77 14.12
N TYR A 279 -14.81 -8.88 14.80
CA TYR A 279 -14.20 -7.84 15.64
C TYR A 279 -14.50 -8.10 17.12
N VAL A 280 -13.44 -8.28 17.92
CA VAL A 280 -13.55 -8.38 19.38
C VAL A 280 -13.14 -7.05 20.00
N LYS A 281 -14.09 -6.38 20.66
CA LYS A 281 -13.83 -5.15 21.42
C LYS A 281 -13.82 -5.46 22.91
N LEU A 282 -12.69 -5.17 23.57
CA LEU A 282 -12.53 -5.35 25.01
C LEU A 282 -12.52 -3.98 25.71
N TYR A 283 -13.45 -3.82 26.65
CA TYR A 283 -13.53 -2.62 27.49
C TYR A 283 -13.04 -2.96 28.89
N SER A 284 -12.11 -2.17 29.42
CA SER A 284 -11.61 -2.30 30.80
C SER A 284 -12.64 -1.90 31.86
N GLY A 285 -13.70 -1.18 31.48
CA GLY A 285 -14.81 -0.80 32.36
C GLY A 285 -15.95 -0.11 31.61
N TYR A 286 -17.11 0.04 32.27
CA TYR A 286 -18.32 0.59 31.67
C TYR A 286 -18.19 2.03 31.18
N VAL A 287 -17.33 2.84 31.81
CA VAL A 287 -17.10 4.23 31.40
C VAL A 287 -16.44 4.31 30.02
N THR A 288 -15.53 3.38 29.71
CA THR A 288 -14.84 3.31 28.40
C THR A 288 -15.82 3.05 27.27
N GLN A 289 -16.84 2.20 27.50
CA GLN A 289 -17.89 1.90 26.53
C GLN A 289 -18.78 3.13 26.24
N VAL A 290 -19.12 3.90 27.27
CA VAL A 290 -19.95 5.12 27.11
C VAL A 290 -19.19 6.21 26.35
N VAL A 291 -17.88 6.36 26.58
CA VAL A 291 -17.05 7.33 25.85
C VAL A 291 -17.00 7.00 24.37
N GLU A 292 -16.75 5.73 23.99
CA GLU A 292 -16.79 5.32 22.58
C GLU A 292 -18.18 5.51 21.97
N GLY A 293 -19.25 5.21 22.71
CA GLY A 293 -20.62 5.44 22.27
C GLY A 293 -20.94 6.92 21.97
N ILE A 294 -20.40 7.84 22.78
CA ILE A 294 -20.54 9.29 22.55
C ILE A 294 -19.71 9.73 21.34
N GLU A 295 -18.49 9.23 21.17
CA GLU A 295 -17.67 9.51 19.99
C GLU A 295 -18.32 8.99 18.70
N SER A 296 -18.98 7.83 18.75
CA SER A 296 -19.77 7.28 17.63
C SER A 296 -20.94 8.16 17.22
N LEU A 297 -21.52 8.94 18.13
CA LEU A 297 -22.60 9.88 17.83
C LEU A 297 -22.07 11.19 17.20
N LEU A 298 -20.79 11.49 17.40
CA LEU A 298 -20.09 12.61 16.76
C LEU A 298 -19.61 12.21 15.36
N GLY A 299 -20.52 11.76 14.50
CA GLY A 299 -20.27 11.62 13.07
C GLY A 299 -20.34 12.96 12.35
N CYS A 300 -19.57 13.13 11.27
CA CYS A 300 -19.73 14.29 10.39
C CYS A 300 -21.14 14.28 9.78
N PRO A 301 -21.95 15.34 9.92
CA PRO A 301 -23.20 15.45 9.18
C PRO A 301 -22.86 15.58 7.69
N HIS A 302 -23.27 14.61 6.88
CA HIS A 302 -23.30 14.75 5.44
C HIS A 302 -24.75 15.07 5.03
N GLY A 303 -24.93 16.21 4.35
CA GLY A 303 -26.20 16.63 3.75
C GLY A 303 -26.34 16.13 2.32
#